data_AF-J9E138-F1
#
_entry.id   AF-J9E138-F1
#
_cell.length_a   1.000
_cell.length_b   1.000
_cell.length_c   1.000
_cell.angle_alpha   90.00
_cell.angle_beta   90.00
_cell.angle_gamma   90.00
#
_symmetry.space_group_name_H-M   'P 1'
#
loop_
_entity.id
_entity.type
_entity.pdbx_description
1 polymer ?
#
loop_
_entity_poly.entity_id
_entity_poly.type
_entity_poly.pdbx_seq_one_letter_code
_entity_poly.pdbx_strand_id
1 'polypeptide(L)'
;MNRISSETIFVTAEYTATEGIIGVNRKGQVLSVSIDEQNMIPYVTQTLQNPELALKLAVRCDLPGAEELFVRKFNLLFGNGNYAEAAKVAATAPQGILRTPQTIQKFQQCPHTGGGPSPLLQYFGILLDQGQLNKYETLELCRPVLAQGRKQLLEKWLTEGKLECTEELGDLVRPHDVNVALSVYLRGNVPHKV
;
A
#
# COMPACT_ATOMS: atom_id res chain seq x y z
N MET A 1 -34.30 -2.56 -12.10
CA MET A 1 -34.80 -2.29 -13.48
C MET A 1 -33.75 -1.43 -14.18
N ASN A 2 -32.64 -2.02 -14.65
CA ASN A 2 -31.51 -1.29 -15.26
C ASN A 2 -31.40 -1.71 -16.73
N ARG A 3 -32.26 -1.15 -17.59
CA ARG A 3 -32.15 -1.31 -19.04
C ARG A 3 -31.70 0.02 -19.63
N ILE A 4 -30.62 -0.03 -20.42
CA ILE A 4 -30.10 1.14 -21.13
C ILE A 4 -30.94 1.52 -22.35
N SER A 5 -31.64 0.56 -22.96
CA SER A 5 -32.55 0.81 -24.08
C SER A 5 -33.79 -0.08 -23.96
N SER A 6 -34.92 0.49 -24.34
CA SER A 6 -36.20 -0.26 -24.51
C SER A 6 -36.29 -0.94 -25.87
N GLU A 7 -35.44 -0.53 -26.82
CA GLU A 7 -35.40 -0.94 -28.22
C GLU A 7 -34.11 -1.72 -28.52
N THR A 8 -34.16 -2.62 -29.50
CA THR A 8 -32.99 -3.42 -29.93
C THR A 8 -31.87 -2.52 -30.45
N ILE A 9 -30.68 -2.67 -29.87
CA ILE A 9 -29.43 -2.13 -30.41
C ILE A 9 -29.03 -3.05 -31.57
N PHE A 10 -29.07 -2.54 -32.81
CA PHE A 10 -28.87 -3.37 -34.00
C PHE A 10 -27.43 -3.35 -34.51
N VAL A 11 -26.63 -2.37 -34.08
CA VAL A 11 -25.21 -2.27 -34.40
C VAL A 11 -24.46 -1.80 -33.15
N THR A 12 -23.30 -2.41 -32.91
CA THR A 12 -22.39 -2.05 -31.83
C THR A 12 -20.95 -2.00 -32.35
N ALA A 13 -20.14 -1.13 -31.77
CA ALA A 13 -18.70 -1.07 -32.00
C ALA A 13 -17.98 -0.86 -30.66
N GLU A 14 -16.69 -1.17 -30.63
CA GLU A 14 -15.83 -0.76 -29.53
C GLU A 14 -15.71 0.77 -29.51
N TYR A 15 -15.72 1.35 -28.32
CA TYR A 15 -15.53 2.77 -28.13
C TYR A 15 -14.18 3.03 -27.48
N THR A 16 -13.16 3.21 -28.31
CA THR A 16 -11.75 3.36 -27.93
C THR A 16 -11.45 4.58 -27.06
N ALA A 17 -12.31 5.61 -27.06
CA ALA A 17 -12.07 6.83 -26.27
C ALA A 17 -12.33 6.64 -24.77
N THR A 18 -13.19 5.71 -24.37
CA THR A 18 -13.48 5.43 -22.94
C THR A 18 -13.46 3.93 -22.65
N GLU A 19 -12.74 3.16 -23.47
CA GLU A 19 -12.62 1.70 -23.38
C GLU A 19 -13.97 0.98 -23.14
N GLY A 20 -14.99 1.46 -23.84
CA GLY A 20 -16.38 1.06 -23.65
C GLY A 20 -16.98 0.40 -24.89
N ILE A 21 -18.31 0.32 -24.90
CA ILE A 21 -19.09 -0.12 -26.06
C ILE A 21 -20.01 1.02 -26.51
N ILE A 22 -20.08 1.25 -27.81
CA ILE A 22 -21.03 2.18 -28.43
C ILE A 22 -22.01 1.39 -29.29
N GLY A 23 -23.28 1.78 -29.31
CA GLY A 23 -24.30 1.13 -30.11
C GLY A 23 -25.41 2.07 -30.55
N VAL A 24 -26.11 1.68 -31.62
CA VAL A 24 -27.24 2.45 -32.18
C VAL A 24 -28.52 1.63 -32.11
N ASN A 25 -29.58 2.26 -31.62
CA ASN A 25 -30.90 1.64 -31.54
C ASN A 25 -31.77 1.94 -32.78
N ARG A 26 -32.88 1.22 -32.94
CA ARG A 26 -33.82 1.40 -34.07
C ARG A 26 -34.46 2.78 -34.17
N LYS A 27 -34.40 3.60 -33.10
CA LYS A 27 -34.86 5.00 -33.09
C LYS A 27 -33.78 5.99 -33.52
N GLY A 28 -32.58 5.53 -33.87
CA GLY A 28 -31.44 6.38 -34.24
C GLY A 28 -30.73 7.02 -33.05
N GLN A 29 -30.99 6.56 -31.81
CA GLN A 29 -30.24 7.01 -30.63
C GLN A 29 -28.88 6.30 -30.59
N VAL A 30 -27.82 7.09 -30.42
CA VAL A 30 -26.46 6.61 -30.18
C VAL A 30 -26.26 6.52 -28.67
N LEU A 31 -25.96 5.32 -28.19
CA LEU A 31 -25.77 5.01 -26.77
C LEU A 31 -24.34 4.53 -26.59
N SER A 32 -23.61 5.13 -25.64
CA SER A 32 -22.32 4.60 -25.19
C SER A 32 -22.44 4.09 -23.76
N VAL A 33 -21.71 3.01 -23.48
CA VAL A 33 -21.55 2.44 -22.15
C VAL A 33 -20.07 2.34 -21.87
N SER A 34 -19.63 2.98 -20.81
CA SER A 34 -18.28 2.88 -20.29
C SER A 34 -18.32 2.45 -18.83
N ILE A 35 -17.18 2.00 -18.35
CA ILE A 35 -16.99 1.71 -16.92
C ILE A 35 -16.74 3.05 -16.23
N ASP A 36 -17.49 3.33 -15.17
CA ASP A 36 -17.21 4.45 -14.29
C ASP A 36 -16.26 3.98 -13.19
N GLU A 37 -14.99 4.35 -13.32
CA GLU A 37 -13.89 3.89 -12.45
C GLU A 37 -14.09 4.28 -10.98
N GLN A 38 -14.76 5.39 -10.70
CA GLN A 38 -14.98 5.88 -9.34
C GLN A 38 -16.16 5.18 -8.65
N ASN A 39 -17.21 4.83 -9.40
CA ASN A 39 -18.42 4.23 -8.87
C ASN A 39 -18.44 2.70 -8.96
N MET A 40 -17.56 2.09 -9.75
CA MET A 40 -17.48 0.63 -9.90
C MET A 40 -17.23 -0.07 -8.57
N ILE A 41 -16.22 0.36 -7.82
CA ILE A 41 -15.83 -0.24 -6.53
C ILE A 41 -16.92 -0.12 -5.44
N PRO A 42 -17.51 1.06 -5.19
CA PRO A 42 -18.60 1.17 -4.21
C PRO A 42 -19.84 0.39 -4.66
N TYR A 43 -20.14 0.33 -5.97
CA TYR A 43 -21.26 -0.46 -6.48
C TYR A 43 -21.06 -1.97 -6.25
N VAL A 44 -19.87 -2.50 -6.55
CA VAL A 44 -19.57 -3.93 -6.32
C VAL A 44 -19.64 -4.27 -4.83
N THR A 45 -19.20 -3.34 -3.97
CA THR A 45 -19.20 -3.54 -2.52
C THR A 45 -20.59 -3.43 -1.90
N GLN A 46 -21.35 -2.39 -2.23
CA GLN A 46 -22.64 -2.09 -1.57
C GLN A 46 -23.81 -2.81 -2.24
N THR A 47 -23.88 -2.79 -3.58
CA THR A 47 -25.00 -3.36 -4.34
C THR A 47 -24.84 -4.84 -4.59
N LEU A 48 -23.63 -5.28 -4.98
CA LEU A 48 -23.32 -6.70 -5.20
C LEU A 48 -22.94 -7.44 -3.90
N GLN A 49 -22.69 -6.70 -2.81
CA GLN A 49 -22.24 -7.24 -1.52
C GLN A 49 -20.99 -8.15 -1.64
N ASN A 50 -20.11 -7.86 -2.61
CA ASN A 50 -18.93 -8.67 -2.88
C ASN A 50 -17.62 -7.87 -2.69
N PRO A 51 -17.18 -7.67 -1.44
CA PRO A 51 -15.99 -6.88 -1.15
C PRO A 51 -14.69 -7.56 -1.63
N GLU A 52 -14.67 -8.88 -1.78
CA GLU A 52 -13.48 -9.59 -2.28
C GLU A 52 -13.25 -9.34 -3.76
N LEU A 53 -14.32 -9.29 -4.57
CA LEU A 53 -14.24 -8.94 -5.98
C LEU A 53 -13.81 -7.48 -6.15
N ALA A 54 -14.39 -6.57 -5.35
CA ALA A 54 -14.01 -5.15 -5.35
C ALA A 54 -12.51 -4.96 -5.05
N LEU A 55 -11.98 -5.69 -4.06
CA LEU A 55 -10.56 -5.61 -3.70
C LEU A 55 -9.65 -6.17 -4.80
N LYS A 56 -10.01 -7.29 -5.44
CA LYS A 56 -9.25 -7.83 -6.58
C LYS A 56 -9.25 -6.91 -7.79
N LEU A 57 -10.40 -6.28 -8.09
CA LEU A 57 -10.52 -5.29 -9.17
C LEU A 57 -9.66 -4.06 -8.87
N ALA A 58 -9.71 -3.56 -7.65
CA ALA A 58 -8.92 -2.42 -7.22
C ALA A 58 -7.41 -2.64 -7.36
N VAL A 59 -6.90 -3.81 -6.96
CA VAL A 59 -5.48 -4.16 -7.09
C VAL A 59 -5.07 -4.34 -8.55
N ARG A 60 -5.96 -4.87 -9.39
CA ARG A 60 -5.67 -5.17 -10.81
C ARG A 60 -5.71 -3.95 -11.71
N CYS A 61 -6.62 -3.02 -11.42
CA CYS A 61 -6.95 -1.90 -12.30
C CYS A 61 -6.58 -0.55 -11.68
N ASP A 62 -5.91 -0.52 -10.53
CA ASP A 62 -5.54 0.70 -9.79
C ASP A 62 -6.71 1.69 -9.62
N LEU A 63 -7.92 1.15 -9.41
CA LEU A 63 -9.15 1.94 -9.38
C LEU A 63 -9.28 2.75 -8.07
N PRO A 64 -9.66 4.04 -8.17
CA PRO A 64 -9.94 4.88 -7.01
C PRO A 64 -11.18 4.39 -6.25
N GLY A 65 -11.27 4.68 -4.95
CA GLY A 65 -12.42 4.31 -4.11
C GLY A 65 -12.34 2.94 -3.43
N ALA A 66 -11.27 2.18 -3.64
CA ALA A 66 -10.98 0.97 -2.87
C ALA A 66 -10.27 1.24 -1.53
N GLU A 67 -9.85 2.48 -1.31
CA GLU A 67 -9.04 2.89 -0.17
C GLU A 67 -9.69 2.52 1.16
N GLU A 68 -11.00 2.80 1.27
CA GLU A 68 -11.78 2.49 2.46
C GLU A 68 -11.89 0.97 2.69
N LEU A 69 -11.96 0.16 1.62
CA LEU A 69 -12.00 -1.30 1.72
C LEU A 69 -10.69 -1.85 2.29
N PHE A 70 -9.56 -1.31 1.82
CA PHE A 70 -8.24 -1.66 2.33
C PHE A 70 -8.09 -1.30 3.80
N VAL A 71 -8.48 -0.08 4.19
CA VAL A 71 -8.46 0.36 5.60
C VAL A 71 -9.37 -0.50 6.47
N ARG A 72 -10.57 -0.83 6.00
CA ARG A 72 -11.52 -1.68 6.74
C ARG A 72 -11.00 -3.11 6.88
N LYS A 73 -10.45 -3.69 5.82
CA LYS A 73 -9.82 -5.03 5.86
C LYS A 73 -8.62 -5.05 6.78
N PHE A 74 -7.78 -4.02 6.73
CA PHE A 74 -6.64 -3.82 7.63
C PHE A 74 -7.10 -3.80 9.08
N ASN A 75 -8.05 -2.92 9.44
CA ASN A 75 -8.56 -2.82 10.82
C ASN A 75 -9.19 -4.14 11.31
N LEU A 76 -9.86 -4.89 10.43
CA LEU A 76 -10.44 -6.19 10.76
C LEU A 76 -9.36 -7.24 11.04
N LEU A 77 -8.35 -7.35 10.18
CA LEU A 77 -7.21 -8.26 10.39
C LEU A 77 -6.42 -7.87 11.64
N PHE A 78 -6.23 -6.58 11.87
CA PHE A 78 -5.55 -6.03 13.02
C PHE A 78 -6.32 -6.30 14.33
N GLY A 79 -7.64 -6.13 14.33
CA GLY A 79 -8.52 -6.46 15.46
C GLY A 79 -8.56 -7.96 15.77
N ASN A 80 -8.39 -8.81 14.76
CA ASN A 80 -8.27 -10.26 14.92
C ASN A 80 -6.87 -10.72 15.39
N GLY A 81 -5.94 -9.80 15.64
CA GLY A 81 -4.56 -10.12 16.03
C GLY A 81 -3.71 -10.71 14.90
N ASN A 82 -4.18 -10.67 13.64
CA ASN A 82 -3.48 -11.25 12.50
C ASN A 82 -2.60 -10.19 11.79
N TYR A 83 -1.53 -9.80 12.47
CA TYR A 83 -0.65 -8.71 12.04
C TYR A 83 0.11 -8.99 10.74
N ALA A 84 0.45 -10.26 10.47
CA ALA A 84 1.17 -10.65 9.26
C ALA A 84 0.33 -10.42 7.99
N GLU A 85 -0.95 -10.79 8.02
CA GLU A 85 -1.86 -10.57 6.90
C GLU A 85 -2.24 -9.09 6.78
N ALA A 86 -2.44 -8.40 7.90
CA ALA A 86 -2.68 -6.95 7.90
C ALA A 86 -1.51 -6.20 7.22
N ALA A 87 -0.28 -6.62 7.51
CA ALA A 87 0.92 -6.08 6.88
C ALA A 87 0.97 -6.33 5.36
N LYS A 88 0.62 -7.54 4.89
CA LYS A 88 0.52 -7.82 3.45
C LYS A 88 -0.52 -6.94 2.77
N VAL A 89 -1.68 -6.75 3.39
CA VAL A 89 -2.74 -5.87 2.86
C VAL A 89 -2.25 -4.44 2.77
N ALA A 90 -1.52 -3.95 3.77
CA ALA A 90 -0.95 -2.61 3.75
C ALA A 90 0.15 -2.44 2.69
N ALA A 91 0.95 -3.48 2.46
CA ALA A 91 2.00 -3.47 1.45
C ALA A 91 1.42 -3.54 0.02
N THR A 92 0.43 -4.40 -0.21
CA THR A 92 -0.26 -4.58 -1.52
C THR A 92 -1.28 -3.48 -1.86
N ALA A 93 -1.49 -2.52 -0.96
CA ALA A 93 -2.46 -1.46 -1.19
C ALA A 93 -2.01 -0.54 -2.35
N PRO A 94 -2.87 -0.29 -3.36
CA PRO A 94 -2.56 0.60 -4.47
C PRO A 94 -2.26 2.01 -3.95
N GLN A 95 -1.39 2.74 -4.67
CA GLN A 95 -0.95 4.11 -4.32
C GLN A 95 -0.28 4.25 -2.93
N GLY A 96 0.04 3.15 -2.23
CA GLY A 96 0.66 3.23 -0.91
C GLY A 96 -0.23 3.87 0.15
N ILE A 97 -1.57 3.84 -0.01
CA ILE A 97 -2.53 4.50 0.89
C ILE A 97 -2.44 4.02 2.35
N LEU A 98 -1.98 2.78 2.56
CA LEU A 98 -1.75 2.22 3.90
C LEU A 98 -0.28 2.35 4.35
N ARG A 99 0.64 2.81 3.49
CA ARG A 99 2.03 3.15 3.85
C ARG A 99 2.13 4.55 4.46
N THR A 100 1.34 4.78 5.51
CA THR A 100 1.29 6.07 6.22
C THR A 100 1.88 5.94 7.63
N PRO A 101 2.39 7.04 8.21
CA PRO A 101 2.86 7.04 9.60
C PRO A 101 1.77 6.62 10.60
N GLN A 102 0.48 6.80 10.26
CA GLN A 102 -0.64 6.35 11.07
C GLN A 102 -0.71 4.81 11.18
N THR A 103 -0.49 4.10 10.08
CA THR A 103 -0.44 2.63 10.08
C THR A 103 0.72 2.13 10.93
N ILE A 104 1.89 2.77 10.83
CA ILE A 104 3.08 2.45 11.63
C ILE A 104 2.81 2.69 13.12
N GLN A 105 2.20 3.83 13.47
CA GLN A 105 1.81 4.11 14.86
C GLN A 105 0.84 3.08 15.41
N LYS A 106 -0.12 2.59 14.61
CA LYS A 106 -1.00 1.48 15.03
C LYS A 106 -0.20 0.22 15.36
N PHE A 107 0.74 -0.17 14.49
CA PHE A 107 1.62 -1.32 14.75
C PHE A 107 2.54 -1.11 15.96
N GLN A 108 2.96 0.12 16.24
CA GLN A 108 3.80 0.48 17.39
C GLN A 108 3.02 0.51 18.71
N GLN A 109 1.78 1.00 18.70
CA GLN A 109 0.92 1.10 19.88
C GLN A 109 0.40 -0.26 20.35
N CYS A 110 0.45 -1.31 19.52
CA CYS A 110 0.03 -2.64 19.92
C CYS A 110 0.98 -3.24 20.97
N PRO A 111 0.53 -3.46 22.22
CA PRO A 111 1.36 -4.09 23.24
C PRO A 111 1.58 -5.56 22.90
N HIS A 112 2.84 -6.02 23.05
CA HIS A 112 3.23 -7.40 22.80
C HIS A 112 2.70 -8.31 23.91
N THR A 113 1.55 -8.97 23.69
CA THR A 113 0.97 -9.93 24.63
C THR A 113 1.37 -11.39 24.35
N GLY A 114 2.25 -11.65 23.39
CA GLY A 114 2.79 -12.99 23.12
C GLY A 114 4.23 -12.90 22.62
N GLY A 115 5.10 -13.79 23.09
CA GLY A 115 6.55 -13.83 22.79
C GLY A 115 6.93 -14.14 21.32
N GLY A 116 6.12 -13.72 20.35
CA GLY A 116 6.42 -13.72 18.93
C GLY A 116 7.18 -12.46 18.48
N PRO A 117 7.68 -12.44 17.23
CA PRO A 117 8.36 -11.29 16.66
C PRO A 117 7.45 -10.05 16.65
N SER A 118 8.06 -8.86 16.80
CA SER A 118 7.30 -7.62 16.88
C SER A 118 6.41 -7.41 15.64
N PRO A 119 5.12 -7.04 15.79
CA PRO A 119 4.23 -6.77 14.67
C PRO A 119 4.82 -5.75 13.68
N LEU A 120 5.56 -4.78 14.20
CA LEU A 120 6.31 -3.80 13.44
C LEU A 120 7.40 -4.43 12.56
N LEU A 121 8.17 -5.39 13.10
CA LEU A 121 9.19 -6.14 12.35
C LEU A 121 8.55 -7.02 11.26
N GLN A 122 7.40 -7.63 11.56
CA GLN A 122 6.63 -8.41 10.58
C GLN A 122 6.18 -7.51 9.42
N TYR A 123 5.68 -6.32 9.73
CA TYR A 123 5.26 -5.31 8.75
C TYR A 123 6.43 -4.87 7.85
N PHE A 124 7.55 -4.49 8.47
CA PHE A 124 8.74 -4.09 7.72
C PHE A 124 9.33 -5.22 6.88
N GLY A 125 9.31 -6.47 7.37
CA GLY A 125 9.77 -7.63 6.58
C GLY A 125 9.00 -7.78 5.27
N ILE A 126 7.69 -7.55 5.29
CA ILE A 126 6.84 -7.63 4.09
C ILE A 126 7.04 -6.40 3.19
N LEU A 127 7.20 -5.20 3.77
CA LEU A 127 7.50 -4.00 3.00
C LEU A 127 8.84 -4.10 2.26
N LEU A 128 9.87 -4.63 2.94
CA LEU A 128 11.21 -4.85 2.41
C LEU A 128 11.26 -5.92 1.31
N ASP A 129 10.29 -6.84 1.29
CA ASP A 129 10.11 -7.80 0.21
C ASP A 129 9.53 -7.11 -1.04
N GLN A 130 8.60 -6.18 -0.84
CA GLN A 130 7.95 -5.46 -1.93
C GLN A 130 8.71 -4.25 -2.48
N GLY A 131 9.56 -3.59 -1.69
CA GLY A 131 10.30 -2.43 -2.19
C GLY A 131 11.10 -1.65 -1.15
N GLN A 132 11.42 -0.40 -1.50
CA GLN A 132 12.13 0.54 -0.64
C GLN A 132 11.22 1.12 0.45
N LEU A 133 11.82 1.43 1.59
CA LEU A 133 11.22 2.10 2.73
C LEU A 133 11.44 3.60 2.64
N ASN A 134 10.42 4.39 2.99
CA ASN A 134 10.49 5.84 3.08
C ASN A 134 11.32 6.30 4.30
N LYS A 135 11.70 7.59 4.32
CA LYS A 135 12.36 8.24 5.46
C LYS A 135 11.76 7.88 6.83
N TYR A 136 10.44 8.03 6.96
CA TYR A 136 9.74 7.80 8.24
C TYR A 136 9.73 6.31 8.65
N GLU A 137 9.53 5.42 7.67
CA GLU A 137 9.56 3.97 7.87
C GLU A 137 10.94 3.51 8.33
N THR A 138 11.98 4.07 7.72
CA THR A 138 13.38 3.77 8.02
C THR A 138 13.76 4.21 9.45
N LEU A 139 13.32 5.40 9.87
CA LEU A 139 13.56 5.88 11.25
C LEU A 139 12.89 5.00 12.31
N GLU A 140 11.62 4.63 12.09
CA GLU A 140 10.85 3.81 13.02
C GLU A 140 11.35 2.35 13.07
N LEU A 141 11.93 1.84 11.98
CA LEU A 141 12.62 0.55 11.96
C LEU A 141 13.97 0.60 12.69
N CYS A 142 14.75 1.68 12.51
CA CYS A 142 16.07 1.82 13.10
C CYS A 142 16.05 1.90 14.63
N ARG A 143 15.09 2.61 15.22
CA ARG A 143 14.98 2.75 16.69
C ARG A 143 15.01 1.42 17.45
N PRO A 144 14.09 0.45 17.19
CA PRO A 144 14.12 -0.84 17.87
C PRO A 144 15.30 -1.71 17.46
N VAL A 145 15.74 -1.65 16.19
CA VAL A 145 16.86 -2.48 15.70
C VAL A 145 18.19 -2.07 16.36
N LEU A 146 18.41 -0.77 16.55
CA LEU A 146 19.57 -0.23 17.27
C LEU A 146 19.50 -0.55 18.77
N ALA A 147 18.33 -0.38 19.40
CA ALA A 147 18.13 -0.75 20.81
C ALA A 147 18.34 -2.25 21.06
N GLN A 148 18.00 -3.10 20.09
CA GLN A 148 18.18 -4.56 20.15
C GLN A 148 19.59 -5.00 19.69
N GLY A 149 20.45 -4.07 19.27
CA GLY A 149 21.83 -4.36 18.82
C GLY A 149 21.92 -5.20 17.54
N ARG A 150 20.84 -5.30 16.75
CA ARG A 150 20.79 -6.12 15.51
C ARG A 150 21.39 -5.39 14.29
N LYS A 151 22.61 -4.90 14.44
CA LYS A 151 23.33 -4.12 13.42
C LYS A 151 23.52 -4.83 12.07
N GLN A 152 23.62 -6.16 12.07
CA GLN A 152 23.75 -6.96 10.84
C GLN A 152 22.55 -6.83 9.90
N LEU A 153 21.33 -6.68 10.45
CA LEU A 153 20.14 -6.48 9.63
C LEU A 153 20.16 -5.10 8.97
N LEU A 154 20.61 -4.09 9.71
CA LEU A 154 20.72 -2.73 9.21
C LEU A 154 21.76 -2.64 8.09
N GLU A 155 22.94 -3.25 8.27
CA GLU A 155 23.97 -3.33 7.23
C GLU A 155 23.48 -4.05 5.97
N LYS A 156 22.71 -5.13 6.13
CA LYS A 156 22.13 -5.86 5.01
C LYS A 156 21.13 -4.99 4.24
N TRP A 157 20.19 -4.34 4.93
CA TRP A 157 19.21 -3.46 4.29
C TRP A 157 19.82 -2.20 3.69
N LEU A 158 20.90 -1.69 4.29
CA LEU A 158 21.71 -0.63 3.70
C LEU A 158 22.31 -1.14 2.40
N THR A 159 23.00 -2.28 2.42
CA THR A 159 23.67 -2.84 1.24
C THR A 159 22.68 -3.13 0.11
N GLU A 160 21.49 -3.64 0.42
CA GLU A 160 20.40 -3.86 -0.55
C GLU A 160 19.76 -2.56 -1.07
N GLY A 161 20.11 -1.39 -0.53
CA GLY A 161 19.54 -0.11 -0.98
C GLY A 161 18.03 0.01 -0.72
N LYS A 162 17.53 -0.72 0.28
CA LYS A 162 16.10 -0.77 0.63
C LYS A 162 15.66 0.32 1.62
N LEU A 163 16.63 1.05 2.18
CA LEU A 163 16.43 2.06 3.21
C LEU A 163 16.65 3.46 2.64
N GLU A 164 15.70 4.37 2.89
CA GLU A 164 15.94 5.80 2.69
C GLU A 164 16.90 6.32 3.75
N CYS A 165 18.14 6.56 3.32
CA CYS A 165 19.20 7.10 4.16
C CYS A 165 18.97 8.60 4.34
N THR A 166 18.74 9.04 5.58
CA THR A 166 18.55 10.46 5.90
C THR A 166 19.46 10.90 7.05
N GLU A 167 19.67 12.20 7.18
CA GLU A 167 20.59 12.74 8.19
C GLU A 167 20.20 12.34 9.62
N GLU A 168 18.89 12.33 9.91
CA GLU A 168 18.35 11.91 11.20
C GLU A 168 18.64 10.43 11.50
N LEU A 169 18.68 9.59 10.46
CA LEU A 169 19.06 8.19 10.59
C LEU A 169 20.54 8.05 10.96
N GLY A 170 21.39 8.83 10.27
CA GLY A 170 22.83 8.85 10.52
C GLY A 170 23.15 9.30 11.94
N ASP A 171 22.43 10.29 12.47
CA ASP A 171 22.63 10.80 13.83
C ASP A 171 22.19 9.77 14.89
N LEU A 172 21.10 9.05 14.61
CA LEU A 172 20.60 7.97 15.47
C LEU A 172 21.56 6.76 15.52
N VAL A 173 22.22 6.43 14.41
CA VAL A 173 23.16 5.29 14.30
C VAL A 173 24.55 5.66 14.84
N ARG A 174 24.96 6.94 14.74
CA ARG A 174 26.28 7.45 15.16
C ARG A 174 26.74 7.03 16.56
N PRO A 175 25.92 7.11 17.63
CA PRO A 175 26.37 6.70 18.97
C PRO A 175 26.55 5.18 19.12
N HIS A 176 26.02 4.37 18.21
CA HIS A 176 26.11 2.92 18.24
C HIS A 176 27.19 2.36 17.30
N ASP A 177 27.27 2.87 16.07
CA ASP A 177 28.22 2.40 15.06
C ASP A 177 28.58 3.50 14.06
N VAL A 178 29.82 3.97 14.12
CA VAL A 178 30.31 5.11 13.32
C VAL A 178 30.45 4.73 11.84
N ASN A 179 30.78 3.49 11.51
CA ASN A 179 30.97 3.04 10.12
C ASN A 179 29.65 2.96 9.36
N VAL A 180 28.60 2.43 10.00
CA VAL A 180 27.26 2.39 9.42
C VAL A 180 26.72 3.81 9.30
N ALA A 181 26.92 4.66 10.31
CA ALA A 181 26.53 6.07 10.25
C ALA A 181 27.21 6.82 9.08
N LEU A 182 28.51 6.60 8.85
CA LEU A 182 29.22 7.21 7.72
C LEU A 182 28.62 6.77 6.37
N SER A 183 28.33 5.47 6.24
CA SER A 183 27.69 4.91 5.04
C SER A 183 26.29 5.48 4.80
N VAL A 184 25.54 5.73 5.87
CA VAL A 184 24.23 6.40 5.83
C VAL A 184 24.37 7.86 5.43
N TYR A 185 25.33 8.62 6.00
CA TYR A 185 25.55 10.03 5.63
C TYR A 185 25.98 10.20 4.17
N LEU A 186 26.85 9.30 3.69
CA LEU A 186 27.31 9.29 2.30
C LEU A 186 26.14 9.04 1.34
N ARG A 187 25.24 8.10 1.66
CA ARG A 187 24.05 7.80 0.83
C ARG A 187 22.92 8.80 1.00
N GLY A 188 22.79 9.41 2.16
CA GLY A 188 21.84 10.50 2.43
C GLY A 188 22.25 11.83 1.81
N ASN A 189 23.38 11.87 1.08
CA ASN A 189 23.91 13.04 0.39
C ASN A 189 24.05 14.27 1.31
N VAL A 190 24.59 14.06 2.51
CA VAL A 190 24.83 15.12 3.50
C VAL A 190 26.32 15.45 3.56
N PRO A 191 26.84 16.32 2.68
CA PRO A 191 28.28 16.59 2.58
C PRO A 191 28.90 17.26 3.81
N HIS A 192 28.10 17.80 4.73
CA HIS A 192 28.59 18.48 5.93
C HIS A 192 28.95 17.53 7.09
N LYS A 193 28.58 16.24 7.02
CA LYS A 193 28.80 15.23 8.08
C LYS A 193 29.60 13.99 7.62
N VAL A 194 30.08 14.00 6.37
CA VAL A 194 30.97 12.98 5.78
C VAL A 194 32.42 13.32 6.08
#